data_AF-A0A950FY59-F1
#
_entry.id   AF-A0A950FY59-F1
#
_cell.length_a   1.000
_cell.length_b   1.000
_cell.length_c   1.000
_cell.angle_alpha   90.00
_cell.angle_beta   90.00
_cell.angle_gamma   90.00
#
_symmetry.space_group_name_H-M   'P 1'
#
loop_
_entity.id
_entity.type
_entity.pdbx_description
1 polymer ?
#
loop_
_entity_poly.entity_id
_entity_poly.type
_entity_poly.pdbx_seq_one_letter_code
_entity_poly.pdbx_strand_id
1 'polypeptide(L)'
;MKLLLTADFHFHKPWFDWILRVADRYDLICLAGDLLDMFHPEGVVPQLIYVYEWMQILLKLRVPIALCSGNHDLLGNNPILVPGVSIRKDKLLILGEFAKHRHWLRCLKMNHLVAVDDDSKIVRTRGGEAITVVCLPYAADGHVQPLDPAAHPYLILHHEPPAQTRIAEPKDGNREFALLVARQQPTWTFSGHVHFSLGAENQFSQRIGNCWCFNCRQTPQTDILPPEPNFIILDTKKREASWLHWLSPEKTEEVKVSLPCP
;
A
#
# COMPACT_ATOMS: atom_id res chain seq x y z
N MET A 1 9.06 -11.87 -11.98
CA MET A 1 8.61 -11.63 -10.59
C MET A 1 7.11 -11.43 -10.64
N LYS A 2 6.38 -11.90 -9.61
CA LYS A 2 4.97 -11.56 -9.40
C LYS A 2 4.86 -10.72 -8.14
N LEU A 3 4.41 -9.48 -8.30
CA LEU A 3 4.21 -8.54 -7.21
C LEU A 3 2.71 -8.45 -6.92
N LEU A 4 2.34 -8.49 -5.64
CA LEU A 4 0.99 -8.17 -5.19
C LEU A 4 0.95 -6.71 -4.75
N LEU A 5 0.07 -5.92 -5.34
CA LEU A 5 -0.10 -4.50 -5.05
C LEU A 5 -1.53 -4.28 -4.52
N THR A 6 -1.68 -3.81 -3.27
CA THR A 6 -2.99 -3.47 -2.68
C THR A 6 -2.84 -2.34 -1.65
N ALA A 7 -3.93 -1.77 -1.17
CA ALA A 7 -3.91 -0.53 -0.36
C ALA A 7 -5.20 -0.39 0.47
N ASP A 8 -5.30 0.67 1.27
CA ASP A 8 -6.53 1.17 1.89
C ASP A 8 -7.30 0.13 2.71
N PHE A 9 -6.59 -0.55 3.63
CA PHE A 9 -7.19 -1.60 4.44
C PHE A 9 -8.17 -1.05 5.48
N HIS A 10 -8.00 0.19 5.93
CA HIS A 10 -8.81 0.85 6.95
C HIS A 10 -9.12 -0.07 8.13
N PHE A 11 -8.09 -0.76 8.62
CA PHE A 11 -8.19 -1.72 9.71
C PHE A 11 -9.20 -2.86 9.51
N HIS A 12 -9.57 -3.18 8.27
CA HIS A 12 -10.45 -4.30 7.96
C HIS A 12 -9.72 -5.64 8.09
N LYS A 13 -9.74 -6.20 9.30
CA LYS A 13 -9.03 -7.44 9.70
C LYS A 13 -9.09 -8.60 8.69
N PRO A 14 -10.24 -8.92 8.05
CA PRO A 14 -10.31 -9.98 7.05
C PRO A 14 -9.31 -9.81 5.88
N TRP A 15 -8.98 -8.58 5.48
CA TRP A 15 -8.01 -8.34 4.41
C TRP A 15 -6.56 -8.55 4.87
N PHE A 16 -6.25 -8.27 6.14
CA PHE A 16 -4.98 -8.66 6.75
C PHE A 16 -4.82 -10.18 6.78
N ASP A 17 -5.87 -10.91 7.17
CA ASP A 17 -5.88 -12.38 7.17
C ASP A 17 -5.76 -12.94 5.75
N TRP A 18 -6.37 -12.29 4.76
CA TRP A 18 -6.21 -12.65 3.36
C TRP A 18 -4.76 -12.58 2.90
N ILE A 19 -4.00 -11.53 3.26
CA ILE A 19 -2.57 -11.46 2.95
C ILE A 19 -1.81 -12.68 3.50
N LEU A 20 -2.09 -13.09 4.74
CA LEU A 20 -1.46 -14.28 5.34
C LEU A 20 -1.73 -15.58 4.54
N ARG A 21 -2.89 -15.67 3.87
CA ARG A 21 -3.28 -16.83 3.04
C ARG A 21 -2.63 -16.85 1.65
N VAL A 22 -2.23 -15.70 1.11
CA VAL A 22 -1.81 -15.58 -0.30
C VAL A 22 -0.38 -15.10 -0.49
N ALA A 23 0.28 -14.57 0.55
CA ALA A 23 1.58 -13.90 0.40
C ALA A 23 2.66 -14.80 -0.21
N ASP A 24 2.68 -16.08 0.10
CA ASP A 24 3.67 -17.06 -0.38
C ASP A 24 3.62 -17.32 -1.89
N ARG A 25 2.57 -16.82 -2.58
CA ARG A 25 2.40 -16.90 -4.03
C ARG A 25 3.13 -15.80 -4.80
N TYR A 26 3.65 -14.81 -4.09
CA TYR A 26 4.24 -13.60 -4.67
C TYR A 26 5.70 -13.42 -4.24
N ASP A 27 6.48 -12.76 -5.09
CA ASP A 27 7.88 -12.44 -4.81
C ASP A 27 8.02 -11.20 -3.91
N LEU A 28 6.98 -10.36 -3.85
CA LEU A 28 6.91 -9.13 -3.06
C LEU A 28 5.44 -8.70 -2.88
N ILE A 29 5.11 -8.25 -1.67
CA ILE A 29 3.84 -7.62 -1.33
C ILE A 29 4.05 -6.11 -1.15
N CYS A 30 3.23 -5.26 -1.78
CA CYS A 30 3.25 -3.82 -1.62
C CYS A 30 1.92 -3.32 -1.08
N LEU A 31 1.94 -2.58 0.03
CA LEU A 31 0.77 -2.02 0.71
C LEU A 31 0.82 -0.48 0.70
N ALA A 32 -0.03 0.17 -0.09
CA ALA A 32 0.00 1.63 -0.28
C ALA A 32 -0.86 2.41 0.72
N GLY A 33 -0.50 2.37 2.01
CA GLY A 33 -1.12 3.20 3.04
C GLY A 33 -2.51 2.77 3.49
N ASP A 34 -3.01 3.53 4.46
CA ASP A 34 -4.30 3.37 5.13
C ASP A 34 -4.45 1.97 5.72
N LEU A 35 -3.42 1.54 6.46
CA LEU A 35 -3.47 0.30 7.24
C LEU A 35 -4.41 0.47 8.44
N LEU A 36 -4.38 1.63 9.06
CA LEU A 36 -5.25 2.02 10.16
C LEU A 36 -6.52 2.65 9.62
N ASP A 37 -7.53 2.74 10.48
CA ASP A 37 -8.68 3.59 10.29
C ASP A 37 -8.71 4.68 11.37
N MET A 38 -8.56 5.94 10.91
CA MET A 38 -8.61 7.12 11.76
C MET A 38 -9.97 7.35 12.43
N PHE A 39 -11.04 6.76 11.89
CA PHE A 39 -12.40 6.87 12.42
C PHE A 39 -12.82 5.66 13.27
N HIS A 40 -11.93 4.69 13.46
CA HIS A 40 -12.27 3.46 14.18
C HIS A 40 -12.67 3.77 15.64
N PRO A 41 -13.79 3.22 16.14
CA PRO A 41 -14.32 3.56 17.46
C PRO A 41 -13.41 3.12 18.62
N GLU A 42 -12.52 2.17 18.39
CA GLU A 42 -11.56 1.70 19.41
C GLU A 42 -10.32 2.60 19.55
N GLY A 43 -10.19 3.63 18.72
CA GLY A 43 -9.00 4.48 18.65
C GLY A 43 -7.80 3.76 18.03
N VAL A 44 -6.63 4.39 18.10
CA VAL A 44 -5.46 3.95 17.33
C VAL A 44 -4.68 2.81 18.00
N VAL A 45 -4.57 2.81 19.33
CA VAL A 45 -3.70 1.86 20.04
C VAL A 45 -4.06 0.38 19.79
N PRO A 46 -5.33 -0.06 19.86
CA PRO A 46 -5.68 -1.45 19.55
C PRO A 46 -5.30 -1.85 18.11
N GLN A 47 -5.37 -0.89 17.18
CA GLN A 47 -5.01 -1.11 15.79
C GLN A 47 -3.51 -1.29 15.61
N LEU A 48 -2.69 -0.43 16.22
CA LEU A 48 -1.22 -0.56 16.21
C LEU A 48 -0.76 -1.90 16.78
N ILE A 49 -1.36 -2.33 17.90
CA ILE A 49 -1.09 -3.63 18.51
C ILE A 49 -1.41 -4.76 17.51
N TYR A 50 -2.60 -4.74 16.91
CA TYR A 50 -3.00 -5.74 15.94
C TYR A 50 -2.07 -5.79 14.73
N VAL A 51 -1.76 -4.64 14.11
CA VAL A 51 -0.89 -4.57 12.92
C VAL A 51 0.53 -5.06 13.25
N TYR A 52 1.04 -4.73 14.44
CA TYR A 52 2.34 -5.24 14.90
C TYR A 52 2.33 -6.77 15.00
N GLU A 53 1.33 -7.36 15.65
CA GLU A 53 1.22 -8.82 15.79
C GLU A 53 0.99 -9.51 14.45
N TRP A 54 0.14 -8.95 13.59
CA TRP A 54 -0.07 -9.43 12.22
C TRP A 54 1.25 -9.46 11.44
N MET A 55 2.06 -8.39 11.54
CA MET A 55 3.36 -8.33 10.88
C MET A 55 4.32 -9.40 11.40
N GLN A 56 4.33 -9.67 12.70
CA GLN A 56 5.13 -10.76 13.28
C GLN A 56 4.74 -12.13 12.72
N ILE A 57 3.45 -12.35 12.43
CA ILE A 57 2.96 -13.59 11.82
C ILE A 57 3.38 -13.64 10.35
N LEU A 58 3.13 -12.57 9.59
CA LEU A 58 3.44 -12.48 8.16
C LEU A 58 4.93 -12.75 7.88
N LEU A 59 5.83 -12.20 8.69
CA LEU A 59 7.28 -12.34 8.47
C LEU A 59 7.80 -13.78 8.63
N LYS A 60 7.02 -14.68 9.25
CA LYS A 60 7.34 -16.12 9.28
C LYS A 60 7.27 -16.76 7.89
N LEU A 61 6.50 -16.18 6.96
CA LEU A 61 6.40 -16.63 5.57
C LEU A 61 7.64 -16.27 4.74
N ARG A 62 8.51 -15.38 5.25
CA ARG A 62 9.74 -14.92 4.59
C ARG A 62 9.55 -14.29 3.21
N VAL A 63 8.36 -13.72 2.96
CA VAL A 63 8.06 -12.95 1.77
C VAL A 63 8.45 -11.48 1.98
N PRO A 64 9.21 -10.85 1.06
CA PRO A 64 9.46 -9.42 1.10
C PRO A 64 8.17 -8.58 1.11
N ILE A 65 8.15 -7.51 1.89
CA ILE A 65 7.02 -6.59 1.98
C ILE A 65 7.49 -5.14 1.98
N ALA A 66 6.79 -4.30 1.24
CA ALA A 66 6.97 -2.86 1.18
C ALA A 66 5.67 -2.17 1.60
N LEU A 67 5.76 -1.18 2.49
CA LEU A 67 4.60 -0.41 2.96
C LEU A 67 4.90 1.08 2.84
N CYS A 68 3.91 1.89 2.55
CA CYS A 68 3.95 3.32 2.84
C CYS A 68 2.78 3.70 3.75
N SER A 69 2.87 4.85 4.42
CA SER A 69 1.75 5.43 5.16
C SER A 69 0.71 6.05 4.22
N GLY A 70 -0.53 6.15 4.70
CA GLY A 70 -1.62 6.93 4.10
C GLY A 70 -2.22 7.94 5.06
N ASN A 71 -3.31 8.60 4.66
CA ASN A 71 -3.92 9.67 5.47
C ASN A 71 -4.60 9.17 6.75
N HIS A 72 -5.12 7.93 6.78
CA HIS A 72 -5.69 7.32 7.99
C HIS A 72 -4.59 6.88 8.98
N ASP A 73 -3.35 6.74 8.51
CA ASP A 73 -2.21 6.33 9.33
C ASP A 73 -1.57 7.50 10.10
N LEU A 74 -1.99 8.74 9.82
CA LEU A 74 -1.53 9.92 10.56
C LEU A 74 -2.19 9.97 11.95
N LEU A 75 -1.37 9.87 12.99
CA LEU A 75 -1.82 9.84 14.38
C LEU A 75 -2.42 11.18 14.88
N GLY A 76 -2.26 12.28 14.14
CA GLY A 76 -2.41 13.64 14.65
C GLY A 76 -3.80 14.01 15.16
N ASN A 77 -4.86 13.60 14.47
CA ASN A 77 -6.24 13.96 14.82
C ASN A 77 -7.02 12.80 15.49
N ASN A 78 -6.37 11.67 15.73
CA ASN A 78 -7.05 10.45 16.10
C ASN A 78 -6.99 10.25 17.62
N PRO A 79 -8.08 9.80 18.26
CA PRO A 79 -8.01 9.41 19.65
C PRO A 79 -7.04 8.23 19.79
N ILE A 80 -5.87 8.50 20.40
CA ILE A 80 -4.85 7.47 20.66
C ILE A 80 -5.44 6.39 21.58
N LEU A 81 -6.16 6.83 22.62
CA LEU A 81 -6.88 6.01 23.57
C LEU A 81 -8.33 6.48 23.65
N VAL A 82 -9.26 5.53 23.75
CA VAL A 82 -10.69 5.79 23.91
C VAL A 82 -11.14 5.27 25.29
N PRO A 83 -11.78 6.09 26.13
CA PRO A 83 -12.32 5.64 27.41
C PRO A 83 -13.26 4.44 27.25
N GLY A 84 -13.09 3.42 28.09
CA GLY A 84 -13.89 2.18 28.03
C GLY A 84 -13.37 1.11 27.09
N VAL A 85 -12.40 1.43 26.21
CA VAL A 85 -11.73 0.43 25.37
C VAL A 85 -10.60 -0.22 26.16
N SER A 86 -10.74 -1.52 26.40
CA SER A 86 -9.78 -2.28 27.20
C SER A 86 -8.58 -2.70 26.36
N ILE A 87 -7.38 -2.34 26.81
CA ILE A 87 -6.12 -2.83 26.24
C ILE A 87 -5.54 -3.88 27.17
N ARG A 88 -5.24 -5.05 26.60
CA ARG A 88 -4.60 -6.14 27.34
C ARG A 88 -3.25 -5.71 27.88
N LYS A 89 -3.04 -5.92 29.19
CA LYS A 89 -1.82 -5.48 29.90
C LYS A 89 -0.54 -6.08 29.30
N ASP A 90 -0.57 -7.33 28.86
CA ASP A 90 0.57 -8.00 28.22
C ASP A 90 0.94 -7.40 26.85
N LYS A 91 0.02 -6.68 26.21
CA LYS A 91 0.22 -6.03 24.91
C LYS A 91 0.75 -4.61 25.02
N LEU A 92 0.75 -4.00 26.21
CA LEU A 92 1.26 -2.63 26.41
C LEU A 92 2.75 -2.50 26.09
N LEU A 93 3.52 -3.59 26.21
CA LEU A 93 4.95 -3.60 25.85
C LEU A 93 5.17 -3.29 24.36
N ILE A 94 4.22 -3.65 23.49
CA ILE A 94 4.28 -3.34 22.05
C ILE A 94 4.30 -1.82 21.82
N LEU A 95 3.58 -1.05 22.64
CA LEU A 95 3.58 0.42 22.54
C LEU A 95 4.96 1.00 22.85
N GLY A 96 5.73 0.34 23.72
CA GLY A 96 7.12 0.67 23.96
C GLY A 96 8.01 0.51 22.73
N GLU A 97 7.69 -0.42 21.82
CA GLU A 97 8.41 -0.56 20.55
C GLU A 97 8.08 0.61 19.61
N PHE A 98 6.80 0.97 19.47
CA PHE A 98 6.40 2.13 18.66
C PHE A 98 7.04 3.44 19.15
N ALA A 99 7.14 3.63 20.47
CA ALA A 99 7.73 4.82 21.08
C ALA A 99 9.22 5.01 20.76
N LYS A 100 9.94 3.97 20.29
CA LYS A 100 11.35 4.08 19.88
C LYS A 100 11.53 4.76 18.51
N HIS A 101 10.44 4.98 17.79
CA HIS A 101 10.47 5.45 16.42
C HIS A 101 9.70 6.76 16.26
N ARG A 102 10.27 7.70 15.49
CA ARG A 102 9.59 8.96 15.15
C ARG A 102 8.34 8.73 14.28
N HIS A 103 8.41 7.76 13.37
CA HIS A 103 7.33 7.36 12.48
C HIS A 103 6.93 5.92 12.81
N TRP A 104 5.65 5.68 13.07
CA TRP A 104 5.19 4.40 13.63
C TRP A 104 5.41 3.21 12.68
N LEU A 105 5.30 3.41 11.35
CA LEU A 105 5.60 2.40 10.34
C LEU A 105 7.00 1.81 10.52
N ARG A 106 7.97 2.60 11.00
CA ARG A 106 9.34 2.14 11.23
C ARG A 106 9.42 0.99 12.24
N CYS A 107 8.47 0.93 13.18
CA CYS A 107 8.35 -0.17 14.13
C CYS A 107 8.03 -1.51 13.44
N LEU A 108 7.41 -1.49 12.25
CA LEU A 108 7.11 -2.70 11.48
C LEU A 108 8.33 -3.25 10.72
N LYS A 109 9.43 -2.49 10.62
CA LYS A 109 10.68 -2.91 10.00
C LYS A 109 11.47 -3.88 10.90
N MET A 110 10.86 -5.02 11.22
CA MET A 110 11.38 -6.00 12.17
C MET A 110 12.57 -6.80 11.63
N ASN A 111 12.77 -6.86 10.31
CA ASN A 111 13.91 -7.51 9.69
C ASN A 111 14.22 -6.91 8.30
N HIS A 112 15.25 -7.46 7.65
CA HIS A 112 15.71 -7.00 6.35
C HIS A 112 14.72 -7.20 5.20
N LEU A 113 13.65 -8.00 5.34
CA LEU A 113 12.65 -8.25 4.29
C LEU A 113 11.64 -7.12 4.15
N VAL A 114 11.61 -6.19 5.11
CA VAL A 114 10.62 -5.12 5.19
C VAL A 114 11.21 -3.80 4.70
N ALA A 115 10.47 -3.11 3.83
CA ALA A 115 10.66 -1.70 3.52
C ALA A 115 9.42 -0.92 4.00
N VAL A 116 9.64 0.26 4.56
CA VAL A 116 8.59 1.17 5.02
C VAL A 116 8.93 2.60 4.57
N ASP A 117 8.10 3.58 4.93
CA ASP A 117 8.39 5.01 4.76
C ASP A 117 9.88 5.37 4.90
N ASP A 118 10.36 6.16 3.94
CA ASP A 118 11.74 6.63 3.80
C ASP A 118 12.78 5.52 3.55
N ASP A 119 12.36 4.28 3.24
CA ASP A 119 13.26 3.23 2.77
C ASP A 119 13.25 3.04 1.25
N SER A 120 14.37 2.55 0.77
CA SER A 120 14.45 1.81 -0.49
C SER A 120 15.00 0.40 -0.25
N LYS A 121 14.56 -0.56 -1.07
CA LYS A 121 14.99 -1.95 -0.94
C LYS A 121 15.06 -2.63 -2.30
N ILE A 122 16.17 -3.32 -2.53
CA ILE A 122 16.32 -4.22 -3.67
C ILE A 122 15.71 -5.58 -3.29
N VAL A 123 14.73 -6.03 -4.06
CA VAL A 123 14.12 -7.36 -3.97
C VAL A 123 14.62 -8.21 -5.12
N ARG A 124 15.10 -9.41 -4.82
CA ARG A 124 15.66 -10.35 -5.81
C ARG A 124 14.87 -11.65 -5.80
N THR A 125 14.53 -12.16 -6.97
CA THR A 125 13.98 -13.52 -7.08
C THR A 125 15.09 -14.56 -7.11
N ARG A 126 14.72 -15.82 -6.89
CA ARG A 126 15.60 -16.98 -7.15
C ARG A 126 16.08 -17.04 -8.61
N GLY A 127 15.33 -16.47 -9.55
CA GLY A 127 15.66 -16.41 -10.97
C GLY A 127 16.62 -15.28 -11.36
N GLY A 128 17.13 -14.50 -10.40
CA GLY A 128 18.10 -13.42 -10.64
C GLY A 128 17.50 -12.07 -11.01
N GLU A 129 16.20 -12.00 -11.32
CA GLU A 129 15.49 -10.72 -11.51
C GLU A 129 15.55 -9.89 -10.22
N ALA A 130 15.77 -8.59 -10.35
CA ALA A 130 15.84 -7.65 -9.25
C ALA A 130 15.02 -6.39 -9.54
N ILE A 131 14.29 -5.92 -8.54
CA ILE A 131 13.55 -4.64 -8.57
C ILE A 131 13.93 -3.83 -7.33
N THR A 132 14.13 -2.53 -7.51
CA THR A 132 14.20 -1.60 -6.37
C THR A 132 12.80 -1.11 -6.04
N VAL A 133 12.40 -1.16 -4.78
CA VAL A 133 11.15 -0.56 -4.28
C VAL A 133 11.52 0.62 -3.40
N VAL A 134 10.84 1.75 -3.61
CA VAL A 134 11.03 2.98 -2.82
C VAL A 134 9.70 3.31 -2.15
N CYS A 135 9.70 3.48 -0.85
CA CYS A 135 8.51 3.76 -0.04
C CYS A 135 8.50 5.23 0.37
N LEU A 136 7.62 6.02 -0.24
CA LEU A 136 7.46 7.43 0.07
C LEU A 136 6.41 7.64 1.16
N PRO A 137 6.72 8.35 2.26
CA PRO A 137 5.74 8.66 3.29
C PRO A 137 4.63 9.55 2.74
N TYR A 138 3.43 9.38 3.28
CA TYR A 138 2.36 10.33 3.07
C TYR A 138 2.59 11.62 3.86
N ALA A 139 2.24 12.77 3.25
CA ALA A 139 2.23 14.07 3.90
C ALA A 139 0.91 14.79 3.61
N ALA A 140 0.26 15.30 4.66
CA ALA A 140 -1.07 15.92 4.54
C ALA A 140 -1.07 17.24 3.73
N ASP A 141 0.08 17.90 3.62
CA ASP A 141 0.28 19.08 2.78
C ASP A 141 0.62 18.73 1.32
N GLY A 142 0.64 17.43 0.98
CA GLY A 142 0.98 16.91 -0.33
C GLY A 142 2.47 16.93 -0.65
N HIS A 143 3.33 17.28 0.32
CA HIS A 143 4.78 17.32 0.10
C HIS A 143 5.34 15.93 -0.19
N VAL A 144 6.16 15.81 -1.23
CA VAL A 144 6.88 14.59 -1.57
C VAL A 144 8.38 14.84 -1.46
N GLN A 145 9.05 14.09 -0.60
CA GLN A 145 10.49 14.21 -0.45
C GLN A 145 11.22 13.95 -1.78
N PRO A 146 12.27 14.74 -2.11
CA PRO A 146 13.12 14.45 -3.25
C PRO A 146 13.70 13.04 -3.14
N LEU A 147 13.72 12.33 -4.28
CA LEU A 147 14.34 11.01 -4.39
C LEU A 147 15.56 11.07 -5.29
N ASP A 148 16.62 10.38 -4.87
CA ASP A 148 17.72 10.04 -5.76
C ASP A 148 17.26 9.01 -6.80
N PRO A 149 17.74 9.09 -8.06
CA PRO A 149 17.42 8.09 -9.07
C PRO A 149 17.82 6.68 -8.63
N ALA A 150 16.92 5.71 -8.81
CA ALA A 150 17.21 4.30 -8.58
C ALA A 150 17.51 3.58 -9.90
N ALA A 151 18.29 2.50 -9.83
CA ALA A 151 18.52 1.63 -10.98
C ALA A 151 17.21 0.94 -11.40
N HIS A 152 16.92 0.98 -12.70
CA HIS A 152 15.79 0.26 -13.27
C HIS A 152 15.99 -1.28 -13.24
N PRO A 153 14.90 -2.05 -13.16
CA PRO A 153 13.53 -1.58 -12.91
C PRO A 153 13.31 -1.17 -11.45
N TYR A 154 12.51 -0.12 -11.24
CA TYR A 154 12.11 0.29 -9.89
C TYR A 154 10.66 0.74 -9.79
N LEU A 155 10.07 0.47 -8.63
CA LEU A 155 8.70 0.77 -8.24
C LEU A 155 8.71 1.82 -7.13
N ILE A 156 7.94 2.89 -7.29
CA ILE A 156 7.67 3.84 -6.19
C ILE A 156 6.30 3.54 -5.59
N LEU A 157 6.27 3.36 -4.28
CA LEU A 157 5.07 3.21 -3.48
C LEU A 157 4.77 4.56 -2.81
N HIS A 158 3.60 5.12 -3.08
CA HIS A 158 3.12 6.36 -2.46
C HIS A 158 1.61 6.31 -2.37
N HIS A 159 1.03 6.68 -1.23
CA HIS A 159 -0.40 6.49 -0.98
C HIS A 159 -1.29 7.27 -1.95
N GLU A 160 -1.00 8.54 -2.22
CA GLU A 160 -1.80 9.31 -3.19
C GLU A 160 -1.33 9.06 -4.63
N PRO A 161 -2.25 8.83 -5.58
CA PRO A 161 -1.90 8.70 -6.98
C PRO A 161 -1.39 10.02 -7.56
N PRO A 162 -0.60 10.00 -8.64
CA PRO A 162 -0.17 11.21 -9.33
C PRO A 162 -1.37 12.08 -9.76
N ALA A 163 -1.32 13.37 -9.48
CA ALA A 163 -2.37 14.29 -9.89
C ALA A 163 -2.57 14.36 -11.40
N GLN A 164 -3.77 14.81 -11.82
CA GLN A 164 -4.17 14.96 -13.22
C GLN A 164 -4.12 13.62 -14.01
N THR A 165 -4.41 12.52 -13.33
CA THR A 165 -4.55 11.19 -13.93
C THR A 165 -5.94 10.64 -13.67
N ARG A 166 -6.43 9.81 -14.59
CA ARG A 166 -7.67 9.04 -14.45
C ARG A 166 -7.61 8.04 -13.30
N ILE A 167 -6.42 7.67 -12.82
CA ILE A 167 -6.26 6.84 -11.62
C ILE A 167 -6.37 7.65 -10.31
N ALA A 168 -6.37 9.00 -10.40
CA ALA A 168 -6.61 9.91 -9.29
C ALA A 168 -8.08 10.35 -9.20
N GLU A 169 -8.84 10.29 -10.29
CA GLU A 169 -10.25 10.68 -10.32
C GLU A 169 -11.13 9.79 -9.41
N PRO A 170 -12.09 10.38 -8.67
CA PRO A 170 -12.58 11.76 -8.77
C PRO A 170 -11.84 12.75 -7.87
N LYS A 171 -10.75 12.35 -7.20
CA LYS A 171 -9.91 13.26 -6.41
C LYS A 171 -8.87 13.94 -7.32
N ASP A 172 -8.14 14.90 -6.77
CA ASP A 172 -7.11 15.63 -7.51
C ASP A 172 -5.78 14.86 -7.64
N GLY A 173 -5.53 13.90 -6.74
CA GLY A 173 -4.24 13.24 -6.58
C GLY A 173 -3.14 14.17 -6.04
N ASN A 174 -1.90 13.70 -6.02
CA ASN A 174 -0.76 14.46 -5.50
C ASN A 174 0.06 15.11 -6.62
N ARG A 175 0.16 16.43 -6.58
CA ARG A 175 0.85 17.24 -7.60
C ARG A 175 2.37 17.09 -7.55
N GLU A 176 2.97 17.10 -6.36
CA GLU A 176 4.41 16.91 -6.23
C GLU A 176 4.84 15.52 -6.67
N PHE A 177 4.01 14.50 -6.37
CA PHE A 177 4.25 13.14 -6.83
C PHE A 177 4.17 13.04 -8.37
N ALA A 178 3.19 13.67 -9.01
CA ALA A 178 3.13 13.73 -10.47
C ALA A 178 4.37 14.38 -11.09
N LEU A 179 4.87 15.47 -10.50
CA LEU A 179 6.11 16.11 -10.94
C LEU A 179 7.33 15.23 -10.72
N LEU A 180 7.41 14.51 -9.60
CA LEU A 180 8.48 13.56 -9.31
C LEU A 180 8.48 12.44 -10.35
N VAL A 181 7.33 11.82 -10.63
CA VAL A 181 7.20 10.74 -11.62
C VAL A 181 7.57 11.24 -13.02
N ALA A 182 7.10 12.43 -13.41
CA ALA A 182 7.45 13.01 -14.70
C ALA A 182 8.96 13.24 -14.85
N ARG A 183 9.66 13.68 -13.78
CA ARG A 183 11.10 13.94 -13.81
C ARG A 183 11.95 12.66 -13.73
N GLN A 184 11.61 11.74 -12.83
CA GLN A 184 12.42 10.56 -12.52
C GLN A 184 12.12 9.36 -13.43
N GLN A 185 10.93 9.36 -14.07
CA GLN A 185 10.48 8.30 -14.98
C GLN A 185 10.67 6.87 -14.40
N PRO A 186 10.17 6.57 -13.18
CA PRO A 186 10.24 5.22 -12.62
C PRO A 186 9.62 4.18 -13.55
N THR A 187 9.96 2.90 -13.37
CA THR A 187 9.32 1.85 -14.17
C THR A 187 7.84 1.75 -13.83
N TRP A 188 7.55 1.78 -12.54
CA TRP A 188 6.18 1.72 -12.03
C TRP A 188 5.97 2.66 -10.84
N THR A 189 4.73 3.10 -10.66
CA THR A 189 4.26 3.58 -9.36
C THR A 189 3.02 2.83 -8.93
N PHE A 190 2.81 2.75 -7.62
CA PHE A 190 1.61 2.17 -7.05
C PHE A 190 1.08 3.01 -5.88
N SER A 191 -0.24 3.20 -5.87
CA SER A 191 -0.97 4.07 -4.95
C SER A 191 -2.32 3.47 -4.53
N GLY A 192 -2.90 4.05 -3.48
CA GLY A 192 -4.26 3.81 -2.97
C GLY A 192 -5.07 5.10 -3.00
N HIS A 193 -5.65 5.48 -1.85
CA HIS A 193 -6.34 6.76 -1.56
C HIS A 193 -7.65 7.04 -2.31
N VAL A 194 -7.72 6.66 -3.58
CA VAL A 194 -8.85 6.92 -4.47
C VAL A 194 -9.59 5.61 -4.68
N HIS A 195 -10.83 5.56 -4.19
CA HIS A 195 -11.60 4.33 -4.13
C HIS A 195 -12.40 4.07 -5.42
N PHE A 196 -12.93 2.86 -5.51
CA PHE A 196 -13.82 2.44 -6.58
C PHE A 196 -15.14 3.22 -6.51
N SER A 197 -15.61 3.71 -7.65
CA SER A 197 -16.90 4.40 -7.77
C SER A 197 -17.85 3.60 -8.65
N LEU A 198 -18.90 3.00 -8.07
CA LEU A 198 -19.84 2.18 -8.83
C LEU A 198 -20.52 2.99 -9.94
N GLY A 199 -20.50 2.47 -11.17
CA GLY A 199 -21.09 3.13 -12.35
C GLY A 199 -20.21 4.19 -13.01
N ALA A 200 -19.04 4.51 -12.44
CA ALA A 200 -18.04 5.37 -13.08
C ALA A 200 -17.04 4.54 -13.90
N GLU A 201 -16.31 5.22 -14.80
CA GLU A 201 -15.16 4.63 -15.49
C GLU A 201 -13.96 4.54 -14.54
N ASN A 202 -13.85 3.41 -13.82
CA ASN A 202 -12.73 3.18 -12.92
C ASN A 202 -11.51 2.69 -13.72
N GLN A 203 -10.44 3.47 -13.73
CA GLN A 203 -9.15 3.06 -14.29
C GLN A 203 -8.16 2.73 -13.18
N PHE A 204 -7.51 1.57 -13.29
CA PHE A 204 -6.48 1.15 -12.35
C PHE A 204 -5.06 1.47 -12.83
N SER A 205 -4.90 1.88 -14.09
CA SER A 205 -3.58 2.19 -14.66
C SER A 205 -3.62 3.36 -15.63
N GLN A 206 -2.53 4.12 -15.67
CA GLN A 206 -2.28 5.16 -16.66
C GLN A 206 -0.76 5.37 -16.84
N ARG A 207 -0.32 5.80 -18.03
CA ARG A 207 1.07 6.18 -18.27
C ARG A 207 1.33 7.66 -18.03
N ILE A 208 2.47 7.97 -17.43
CA ILE A 208 3.11 9.30 -17.40
C ILE A 208 4.49 9.14 -18.04
N GLY A 209 4.62 9.52 -19.31
CA GLY A 209 5.81 9.21 -20.10
C GLY A 209 6.03 7.69 -20.20
N ASN A 210 7.17 7.21 -19.70
CA ASN A 210 7.54 5.79 -19.67
C ASN A 210 7.12 5.08 -18.38
N CYS A 211 6.66 5.80 -17.36
CA CYS A 211 6.17 5.22 -16.12
C CYS A 211 4.74 4.72 -16.27
N TRP A 212 4.49 3.48 -15.84
CA TRP A 212 3.15 2.96 -15.61
C TRP A 212 2.73 3.22 -14.16
N CYS A 213 1.70 4.01 -13.96
CA CYS A 213 1.15 4.34 -12.65
C CYS A 213 -0.06 3.48 -12.38
N PHE A 214 -0.18 2.95 -11.17
CA PHE A 214 -1.25 2.04 -10.77
C PHE A 214 -2.00 2.52 -9.52
N ASN A 215 -3.30 2.23 -9.46
CA ASN A 215 -4.14 2.36 -8.27
C ASN A 215 -5.11 1.18 -8.18
N CYS A 216 -5.12 0.46 -7.06
CA CYS A 216 -6.00 -0.72 -6.90
C CYS A 216 -7.45 -0.37 -6.56
N ARG A 217 -7.75 0.90 -6.25
CA ARG A 217 -9.08 1.46 -6.00
C ARG A 217 -9.96 0.59 -5.10
N GLN A 218 -9.78 0.64 -3.79
CA GLN A 218 -10.59 -0.18 -2.89
C GLN A 218 -12.08 0.13 -2.93
N THR A 219 -12.90 -0.83 -2.53
CA THR A 219 -14.31 -0.58 -2.22
C THR A 219 -14.42 0.47 -1.10
N PRO A 220 -15.25 1.51 -1.26
CA PRO A 220 -15.46 2.51 -0.21
C PRO A 220 -15.90 1.90 1.12
N GLN A 221 -15.40 2.44 2.23
CA GLN A 221 -15.78 2.02 3.59
C GLN A 221 -17.27 2.27 3.92
N THR A 222 -17.95 3.10 3.13
CA THR A 222 -19.40 3.33 3.23
C THR A 222 -20.23 2.18 2.67
N ASP A 223 -19.62 1.29 1.89
CA ASP A 223 -20.28 0.16 1.26
C ASP A 223 -20.03 -1.13 2.06
N ILE A 224 -20.69 -2.22 1.66
CA ILE A 224 -20.38 -3.54 2.19
C ILE A 224 -19.03 -3.97 1.61
N LEU A 225 -18.02 -4.04 2.48
CA LEU A 225 -16.69 -4.47 2.07
C LEU A 225 -16.69 -5.93 1.61
N PRO A 226 -16.01 -6.24 0.49
CA PRO A 226 -15.81 -7.61 0.05
C PRO A 226 -14.93 -8.42 1.02
N PRO A 227 -14.97 -9.76 0.95
CA PRO A 227 -14.16 -10.62 1.82
C PRO A 227 -12.65 -10.51 1.57
N GLU A 228 -12.25 -10.01 0.39
CA GLU A 228 -10.86 -9.81 -0.02
C GLU A 228 -10.73 -8.41 -0.63
N PRO A 229 -9.57 -7.74 -0.51
CA PRO A 229 -9.39 -6.42 -1.09
C PRO A 229 -9.41 -6.49 -2.62
N ASN A 230 -9.58 -5.34 -3.28
CA ASN A 230 -9.12 -5.16 -4.66
C ASN A 230 -7.59 -5.17 -4.67
N PHE A 231 -7.00 -5.76 -5.70
CA PHE A 231 -5.54 -5.85 -5.81
C PHE A 231 -5.08 -5.94 -7.26
N ILE A 232 -3.81 -5.61 -7.47
CA ILE A 232 -3.15 -5.73 -8.77
C ILE A 232 -2.05 -6.78 -8.65
N ILE A 233 -2.00 -7.69 -9.62
CA ILE A 233 -0.86 -8.57 -9.85
C ILE A 233 -0.02 -7.96 -10.95
N LEU A 234 1.21 -7.57 -10.64
CA LEU A 234 2.21 -7.15 -11.62
C LEU A 234 3.14 -8.32 -11.92
N ASP A 235 3.02 -8.90 -13.12
CA ASP A 235 3.83 -10.02 -13.60
C ASP A 235 4.87 -9.51 -14.60
N THR A 236 6.12 -9.41 -14.14
CA THR A 236 7.22 -8.84 -14.94
C THR A 236 7.67 -9.77 -16.07
N LYS A 237 7.40 -11.08 -15.95
CA LYS A 237 7.75 -12.05 -16.99
C LYS A 237 6.74 -12.00 -18.13
N LYS A 238 5.45 -11.94 -17.77
CA LYS A 238 4.36 -11.75 -18.75
C LYS A 238 4.28 -10.33 -19.27
N ARG A 239 4.89 -9.37 -18.58
CA ARG A 239 4.78 -7.93 -18.86
C ARG A 239 3.31 -7.51 -18.85
N GLU A 240 2.63 -7.84 -17.77
CA GLU A 240 1.19 -7.61 -17.61
C GLU A 240 0.91 -7.12 -16.19
N ALA A 241 -0.07 -6.23 -16.07
CA ALA A 241 -0.73 -5.95 -14.80
C ALA A 241 -2.20 -6.39 -14.88
N SER A 242 -2.62 -7.23 -13.95
CA SER A 242 -4.00 -7.68 -13.77
C SER A 242 -4.59 -7.00 -12.55
N TRP A 243 -5.68 -6.25 -12.71
CA TRP A 243 -6.47 -5.72 -11.61
C TRP A 243 -7.67 -6.62 -11.34
N LEU A 244 -7.72 -7.20 -10.16
CA LEU A 244 -8.84 -7.97 -9.66
C LEU A 244 -9.61 -7.09 -8.70
N HIS A 245 -10.88 -6.84 -9.00
CA HIS A 245 -11.73 -5.99 -8.18
C HIS A 245 -13.15 -6.52 -8.04
N TRP A 246 -13.81 -6.08 -6.99
CA TRP A 246 -15.18 -6.45 -6.66
C TRP A 246 -16.16 -5.42 -7.25
N LEU A 247 -17.15 -5.90 -8.00
CA LEU A 247 -18.31 -5.13 -8.46
C LEU A 247 -19.44 -5.16 -7.41
N SER A 248 -19.49 -6.25 -6.63
CA SER A 248 -20.34 -6.47 -5.47
C SER A 248 -19.68 -7.54 -4.59
N PRO A 249 -20.13 -7.78 -3.34
CA PRO A 249 -19.54 -8.82 -2.47
C PRO A 249 -19.56 -10.25 -3.04
N GLU A 250 -20.31 -10.51 -4.11
CA GLU A 250 -20.42 -11.83 -4.75
C GLU A 250 -19.84 -11.89 -6.17
N LYS A 251 -19.42 -10.74 -6.73
CA LYS A 251 -19.00 -10.64 -8.12
C LYS A 251 -17.68 -9.88 -8.25
N THR A 252 -16.72 -10.56 -8.86
CA THR A 252 -15.42 -9.98 -9.23
C THR A 252 -15.28 -9.82 -10.74
N GLU A 253 -14.35 -8.96 -11.12
CA GLU A 253 -13.88 -8.77 -12.49
C GLU A 253 -12.35 -8.70 -12.50
N GLU A 254 -11.74 -9.18 -13.58
CA GLU A 254 -10.29 -9.05 -13.83
C GLU A 254 -10.08 -8.22 -15.10
N VAL A 255 -9.39 -7.08 -14.96
CA VAL A 255 -9.01 -6.21 -16.07
C VAL A 255 -7.49 -6.26 -16.26
N LYS A 256 -7.02 -6.40 -17.49
CA LYS A 256 -5.59 -6.58 -17.80
C LYS A 256 -5.07 -5.46 -18.68
N VAL A 257 -3.82 -5.07 -18.44
CA VAL A 257 -3.05 -4.22 -19.36
C VAL A 257 -1.70 -4.86 -19.65
N SER A 258 -1.33 -4.88 -20.93
CA SER A 258 0.03 -5.25 -21.34
C SER A 258 0.97 -4.07 -21.11
N LEU A 259 2.18 -4.37 -20.65
CA LEU A 259 3.22 -3.42 -20.29
C LEU A 259 4.35 -3.51 -21.33
N PRO A 260 4.19 -2.89 -22.51
CA PRO A 260 5.23 -2.91 -23.54
C PRO A 260 6.53 -2.31 -22.99
N CYS A 261 7.67 -2.78 -23.50
CA CYS A 261 8.94 -2.11 -23.22
C CYS A 261 8.86 -0.65 -23.71
N PRO A 262 9.52 0.29 -23.01
CA PRO A 262 9.81 1.61 -23.54
C PRO A 262 10.52 1.53 -24.89
#